data_AF-A0A2C9T1G0-F1
#
_entry.id   AF-A0A2C9T1G0-F1
#
_cell.length_a   1.000
_cell.length_b   1.000
_cell.length_c   1.000
_cell.angle_alpha   90.00
_cell.angle_beta   90.00
_cell.angle_gamma   90.00
#
_symmetry.space_group_name_H-M   'P 1'
#
loop_
_entity.id
_entity.type
_entity.pdbx_description
1 polymer ?
#
loop_
_entity_poly.entity_id
_entity_poly.type
_entity_poly.pdbx_seq_one_letter_code
_entity_poly.pdbx_strand_id
1 'polypeptide(L)'
;MTKYAARKKAARIFQQTHPDTTFPAALRAVSLPAAAPPSWRPGQAPWIRSTDPDEPVGCYFCGKPTAITSFGDVSIDTGRVELYCDNGACDAREVEVIVVDDGTSRTAQRTDVRILGRYGPTARPSWTRGVGPDWTAGMPPSARSTKAQCVCVFCGATSCVPARDDDPVDAGRMRLHCTNPRCSVVDVDVLVTRDGTGWPQDRQDVKALNAIDPNLAGFHAAGADDVAGIRIVPVSELHNAPEDLELQLRVSGPAPWER
;
A
#
# COMPACT_ATOMS: atom_id res chain seq x y z
N MET A 1 -38.30 12.21 -11.04
CA MET A 1 -38.28 12.34 -9.57
C MET A 1 -36.88 12.70 -9.13
N THR A 2 -36.70 13.75 -8.33
CA THR A 2 -35.36 14.20 -7.93
C THR A 2 -34.79 13.28 -6.84
N LYS A 3 -33.58 12.77 -7.04
CA LYS A 3 -32.80 11.90 -6.12
C LYS A 3 -32.75 12.44 -4.67
N TYR A 4 -32.93 13.76 -4.52
CA TYR A 4 -33.02 14.47 -3.24
C TYR A 4 -34.31 14.22 -2.42
N ALA A 5 -35.43 13.86 -3.04
CA ALA A 5 -36.70 13.65 -2.34
C ALA A 5 -36.68 12.36 -1.50
N ALA A 6 -36.12 11.28 -2.05
CA ALA A 6 -35.98 9.99 -1.36
C ALA A 6 -35.06 10.08 -0.13
N ARG A 7 -33.95 10.81 -0.24
CA ARG A 7 -32.98 10.99 0.85
C ARG A 7 -33.53 11.80 2.02
N LYS A 8 -34.27 12.89 1.73
CA LYS A 8 -34.98 13.65 2.77
C LYS A 8 -36.06 12.80 3.46
N LYS A 9 -36.76 11.92 2.70
CA LYS A 9 -37.74 10.98 3.26
C LYS A 9 -37.07 9.97 4.21
N ALA A 10 -35.97 9.36 3.80
CA ALA A 10 -35.20 8.44 4.65
C ALA A 10 -34.69 9.12 5.93
N ALA A 11 -34.18 10.35 5.83
CA ALA A 11 -33.73 11.11 6.99
C ALA A 11 -34.85 11.41 8.00
N ARG A 12 -36.08 11.65 7.51
CA ARG A 12 -37.25 11.85 8.39
C ARG A 12 -37.64 10.56 9.12
N ILE A 13 -37.58 9.42 8.45
CA ILE A 13 -37.84 8.10 9.07
C ILE A 13 -36.78 7.79 10.15
N PHE A 14 -35.50 8.10 9.86
CA PHE A 14 -34.41 7.94 10.83
C PHE A 14 -34.62 8.82 12.07
N GLN A 15 -35.03 10.07 11.88
CA GLN A 15 -35.32 10.98 12.98
C GLN A 15 -36.51 10.54 13.85
N GLN A 16 -37.55 9.95 13.24
CA GLN A 16 -38.71 9.42 13.99
C GLN A 16 -38.36 8.25 14.92
N THR A 17 -37.34 7.48 14.55
CA THR A 17 -36.85 6.34 15.35
C THR A 17 -35.73 6.73 16.33
N HIS A 18 -35.18 7.94 16.21
CA HIS A 18 -34.10 8.47 17.03
C HIS A 18 -34.41 9.93 17.43
N PRO A 19 -35.31 10.15 18.40
CA PRO A 19 -35.87 11.48 18.70
C PRO A 19 -34.82 12.51 19.14
N ASP A 20 -33.68 12.09 19.67
CA ASP A 20 -32.57 12.97 20.05
C ASP A 20 -31.69 13.40 18.85
N THR A 21 -31.95 12.87 17.66
CA THR A 21 -31.15 13.15 16.46
C THR A 21 -31.75 14.32 15.68
N THR A 22 -30.94 15.36 15.46
CA THR A 22 -31.35 16.50 14.62
C THR A 22 -31.51 16.09 13.14
N PHE A 23 -32.39 16.75 12.39
CA PHE A 23 -32.60 16.42 10.98
C PHE A 23 -31.32 16.50 10.11
N PRO A 24 -30.38 17.46 10.30
CA PRO A 24 -29.08 17.45 9.62
C PRO A 24 -28.18 16.26 10.01
N ALA A 25 -28.25 15.78 11.25
CA ALA A 25 -27.53 14.57 11.69
C ALA A 25 -28.18 13.31 11.09
N ALA A 26 -29.51 13.24 11.05
CA ALA A 26 -30.25 12.17 10.40
C ALA A 26 -29.99 12.11 8.88
N LEU A 27 -29.92 13.28 8.22
CA LEU A 27 -29.50 13.39 6.82
C LEU A 27 -28.11 12.80 6.63
N ARG A 28 -27.13 13.13 7.47
CA ARG A 28 -25.78 12.53 7.41
C ARG A 28 -25.81 11.02 7.62
N ALA A 29 -26.58 10.54 8.60
CA ALA A 29 -26.69 9.10 8.90
C ALA A 29 -27.26 8.29 7.72
N VAL A 30 -28.31 8.77 7.07
CA VAL A 30 -28.91 8.08 5.89
C VAL A 30 -28.15 8.33 4.58
N SER A 31 -27.14 9.19 4.62
CA SER A 31 -26.25 9.47 3.49
C SER A 31 -25.06 8.56 3.40
N LEU A 32 -24.77 7.84 4.50
CA LEU A 32 -23.77 6.79 4.52
C LEU A 32 -24.39 5.55 3.87
N PRO A 33 -23.78 4.94 2.84
CA PRO A 33 -24.23 3.63 2.41
C PRO A 33 -23.96 2.66 3.57
N ALA A 34 -25.02 2.16 4.22
CA ALA A 34 -24.91 1.05 5.15
C ALA A 34 -24.75 -0.26 4.37
N ALA A 35 -23.74 -0.32 3.51
CA ALA A 35 -23.13 -1.60 3.17
C ALA A 35 -22.35 -2.04 4.41
N ALA A 36 -22.31 -3.35 4.68
CA ALA A 36 -21.39 -3.92 5.64
C ALA A 36 -19.99 -3.31 5.40
N PRO A 37 -19.24 -2.85 6.43
CA PRO A 37 -17.86 -2.44 6.24
C PRO A 37 -17.17 -3.57 5.47
N PRO A 38 -16.58 -3.25 4.32
CA PRO A 38 -16.01 -4.25 3.45
C PRO A 38 -14.96 -5.07 4.22
N SER A 39 -14.86 -6.34 3.88
CA SER A 39 -14.02 -7.32 4.56
C SER A 39 -13.01 -7.86 3.57
N TRP A 40 -11.74 -7.92 3.99
CA TRP A 40 -10.70 -8.63 3.26
C TRP A 40 -10.25 -9.83 4.09
N ARG A 41 -9.95 -10.93 3.42
CA ARG A 41 -9.41 -12.17 3.99
C ARG A 41 -8.22 -12.65 3.17
N PRO A 42 -7.31 -13.46 3.74
CA PRO A 42 -6.19 -14.01 2.99
C PRO A 42 -6.65 -14.77 1.75
N GLY A 43 -6.00 -14.50 0.62
CA GLY A 43 -6.39 -15.05 -0.69
C GLY A 43 -7.48 -14.27 -1.44
N GLN A 44 -8.04 -13.19 -0.87
CA GLN A 44 -8.91 -12.27 -1.59
C GLN A 44 -8.11 -11.16 -2.25
N ALA A 45 -8.56 -10.69 -3.42
CA ALA A 45 -7.98 -9.50 -4.03
C ALA A 45 -8.16 -8.27 -3.09
N PRO A 46 -7.11 -7.45 -2.89
CA PRO A 46 -7.23 -6.18 -2.18
C PRO A 46 -8.30 -5.28 -2.82
N TRP A 47 -9.11 -4.61 -1.99
CA TRP A 47 -10.22 -3.76 -2.43
C TRP A 47 -9.79 -2.70 -3.45
N ILE A 48 -8.60 -2.12 -3.30
CA ILE A 48 -8.08 -1.11 -4.22
C ILE A 48 -7.95 -1.61 -5.67
N ARG A 49 -7.85 -2.92 -5.90
CA ARG A 49 -7.84 -3.50 -7.26
C ARG A 49 -9.22 -3.58 -7.90
N SER A 50 -10.28 -3.36 -7.12
CA SER A 50 -11.66 -3.33 -7.60
C SER A 50 -12.21 -1.92 -7.80
N THR A 51 -11.45 -0.89 -7.41
CA THR A 51 -11.85 0.51 -7.60
C THR A 51 -11.64 0.93 -9.05
N ASP A 52 -12.37 1.95 -9.47
CA ASP A 52 -12.09 2.63 -10.73
C ASP A 52 -10.66 3.23 -10.66
N PRO A 53 -9.79 3.01 -11.66
CA PRO A 53 -8.48 3.65 -11.73
C PRO A 53 -8.53 5.18 -11.60
N ASP A 54 -9.65 5.80 -12.00
CA ASP A 54 -9.88 7.24 -11.88
C ASP A 54 -10.40 7.69 -10.50
N GLU A 55 -10.59 6.76 -9.56
CA GLU A 55 -10.96 7.04 -8.16
C GLU A 55 -9.75 6.90 -7.21
N PRO A 56 -8.90 7.93 -7.10
CA PRO A 56 -7.71 7.86 -6.27
C PRO A 56 -8.06 7.82 -4.78
N VAL A 57 -7.26 7.09 -4.02
CA VAL A 57 -7.32 7.07 -2.55
C VAL A 57 -6.30 8.03 -1.93
N GLY A 58 -6.43 8.25 -0.62
CA GLY A 58 -5.50 9.08 0.12
C GLY A 58 -4.10 8.47 0.12
N CYS A 59 -3.10 9.20 -0.37
CA CYS A 59 -1.70 8.83 -0.23
C CYS A 59 -1.30 8.86 1.25
N TYR A 60 -0.72 7.77 1.75
CA TYR A 60 -0.30 7.66 3.16
C TYR A 60 0.76 8.70 3.57
N PHE A 61 1.50 9.26 2.61
CA PHE A 61 2.60 10.20 2.84
C PHE A 61 2.16 11.66 2.76
N CYS A 62 1.51 12.11 1.69
CA CYS A 62 1.05 13.50 1.57
C CYS A 62 -0.40 13.74 2.01
N GLY A 63 -1.20 12.68 2.21
CA GLY A 63 -2.60 12.77 2.61
C GLY A 63 -3.56 13.21 1.48
N LYS A 64 -3.05 13.53 0.28
CA LYS A 64 -3.88 13.94 -0.86
C LYS A 64 -4.55 12.72 -1.51
N PRO A 65 -5.79 12.85 -2.02
CA PRO A 65 -6.48 11.79 -2.77
C PRO A 65 -5.89 11.66 -4.17
N THR A 66 -4.70 11.06 -4.27
CA THR A 66 -3.88 10.97 -5.49
C THR A 66 -3.15 9.64 -5.62
N ALA A 67 -3.37 8.72 -4.68
CA ALA A 67 -2.79 7.39 -4.75
C ALA A 67 -3.68 6.48 -5.60
N ILE A 68 -3.07 5.84 -6.60
CA ILE A 68 -3.67 4.85 -7.48
C ILE A 68 -2.83 3.58 -7.43
N THR A 69 -3.35 2.46 -7.94
CA THR A 69 -2.55 1.24 -8.10
C THR A 69 -1.41 1.50 -9.09
N SER A 70 -0.18 1.10 -8.74
CA SER A 70 0.99 1.28 -9.60
C SER A 70 0.91 0.37 -10.83
N PHE A 71 1.58 0.75 -11.91
CA PHE A 71 1.73 -0.12 -13.08
C PHE A 71 2.52 -1.39 -12.77
N GLY A 72 3.41 -1.35 -11.76
CA GLY A 72 4.19 -2.50 -11.30
C GLY A 72 3.45 -3.45 -10.35
N ASP A 73 2.20 -3.14 -9.99
CA ASP A 73 1.44 -3.97 -9.05
C ASP A 73 1.16 -5.37 -9.60
N VAL A 74 1.59 -6.40 -8.88
CA VAL A 74 1.31 -7.80 -9.21
C VAL A 74 -0.12 -8.13 -8.84
N SER A 75 -1.00 -8.18 -9.85
CA SER A 75 -2.45 -8.22 -9.67
C SER A 75 -2.94 -9.43 -8.85
N ILE A 76 -2.22 -10.55 -8.93
CA ILE A 76 -2.53 -11.79 -8.19
C ILE A 76 -1.99 -11.84 -6.76
N ASP A 77 -1.11 -10.91 -6.35
CA ASP A 77 -0.54 -10.92 -4.98
C ASP A 77 -1.53 -10.37 -3.97
N THR A 78 -2.19 -11.24 -3.23
CA THR A 78 -3.21 -10.80 -2.27
C THR A 78 -2.62 -10.15 -1.01
N GLY A 79 -1.32 -10.30 -0.75
CA GLY A 79 -0.66 -9.81 0.47
C GLY A 79 0.20 -8.57 0.28
N ARG A 80 0.38 -8.08 -0.95
CA ARG A 80 1.17 -6.90 -1.30
C ARG A 80 0.43 -6.10 -2.35
N VAL A 81 0.41 -4.77 -2.19
CA VAL A 81 -0.14 -3.82 -3.15
C VAL A 81 0.92 -2.77 -3.42
N GLU A 82 1.19 -2.48 -4.68
CA GLU A 82 1.99 -1.33 -5.08
C GLU A 82 1.09 -0.14 -5.46
N LEU A 83 1.35 1.02 -4.87
CA LEU A 83 0.61 2.26 -5.15
C LEU A 83 1.54 3.32 -5.72
N TYR A 84 1.02 4.10 -6.65
CA TYR A 84 1.65 5.29 -7.19
C TYR A 84 0.92 6.56 -6.72
N CYS A 85 1.65 7.56 -6.26
CA CYS A 85 1.10 8.87 -5.90
C CYS A 85 1.32 9.88 -7.04
N ASP A 86 0.22 10.32 -7.65
CA ASP A 86 0.26 11.26 -8.78
C ASP A 86 0.37 12.73 -8.36
N ASN A 87 0.50 13.01 -7.05
CA ASN A 87 0.74 14.36 -6.58
C ASN A 87 2.16 14.81 -6.94
N GLY A 88 2.30 15.75 -7.88
CA GLY A 88 3.57 16.35 -8.26
C GLY A 88 4.37 16.93 -7.08
N ALA A 89 3.70 17.38 -6.02
CA ALA A 89 4.30 17.95 -4.81
C ALA A 89 4.65 16.93 -3.71
N CYS A 90 4.46 15.63 -3.97
CA CYS A 90 4.81 14.55 -3.06
C CYS A 90 6.00 13.76 -3.63
N ASP A 91 7.07 13.65 -2.85
CA ASP A 91 8.25 12.88 -3.26
C ASP A 91 8.02 11.38 -3.18
N ALA A 92 7.07 10.89 -2.37
CA ALA A 92 6.71 9.47 -2.33
C ALA A 92 5.98 9.13 -3.64
N ARG A 93 6.70 8.55 -4.61
CA ARG A 93 6.20 8.24 -5.95
C ARG A 93 5.58 6.85 -5.99
N GLU A 94 6.36 5.83 -5.64
CA GLU A 94 5.87 4.45 -5.50
C GLU A 94 6.04 4.00 -4.06
N VAL A 95 4.99 3.37 -3.55
CA VAL A 95 4.94 2.82 -2.20
C VAL A 95 4.37 1.42 -2.26
N GLU A 96 4.93 0.53 -1.46
CA GLU A 96 4.43 -0.81 -1.29
C GLU A 96 3.72 -0.94 0.05
N VAL A 97 2.54 -1.52 0.01
CA VAL A 97 1.74 -1.85 1.19
C VAL A 97 1.75 -3.37 1.33
N ILE A 98 2.47 -3.88 2.32
CA ILE A 98 2.67 -5.32 2.54
C ILE A 98 1.97 -5.72 3.85
N VAL A 99 1.09 -6.73 3.78
CA VAL A 99 0.50 -7.33 4.99
C VAL A 99 1.60 -8.07 5.75
N VAL A 100 1.88 -7.61 6.97
CA VAL A 100 2.90 -8.20 7.85
C VAL A 100 2.29 -9.04 8.96
N ASP A 101 1.02 -8.78 9.30
CA ASP A 101 0.25 -9.60 10.22
C ASP A 101 -1.22 -9.69 9.76
N ASP A 102 -1.73 -10.91 9.65
CA ASP A 102 -3.15 -11.24 9.44
C ASP A 102 -3.68 -12.28 10.45
N GLY A 103 -2.93 -12.49 11.53
CA GLY A 103 -3.17 -13.52 12.54
C GLY A 103 -2.74 -14.93 12.12
N THR A 104 -2.11 -15.11 10.95
CA THR A 104 -1.68 -16.42 10.46
C THR A 104 -0.16 -16.55 10.37
N SER A 105 0.35 -17.77 10.61
CA SER A 105 1.78 -18.06 10.42
C SER A 105 2.22 -18.00 8.96
N ARG A 106 1.28 -18.11 8.01
CA ARG A 106 1.58 -18.08 6.57
C ARG A 106 2.11 -16.71 6.15
N THR A 107 1.53 -15.63 6.68
CA THR A 107 1.99 -14.26 6.40
C THR A 107 3.41 -14.03 6.89
N ALA A 108 3.71 -14.45 8.13
CA ALA A 108 5.06 -14.36 8.70
C ALA A 108 6.12 -15.16 7.91
N GLN A 109 5.70 -16.19 7.16
CA GLN A 109 6.60 -17.01 6.34
C GLN A 109 6.88 -16.43 4.95
N ARG A 110 6.09 -15.45 4.48
CA ARG A 110 6.33 -14.82 3.18
C ARG A 110 7.73 -14.20 3.14
N THR A 111 8.39 -14.30 1.99
CA THR A 111 9.77 -13.83 1.82
C THR A 111 9.88 -12.32 1.96
N ASP A 112 8.93 -11.57 1.40
CA ASP A 112 8.84 -10.12 1.59
C ASP A 112 8.64 -9.73 3.07
N VAL A 113 7.78 -10.43 3.81
CA VAL A 113 7.59 -10.21 5.26
C VAL A 113 8.85 -10.56 6.05
N ARG A 114 9.55 -11.65 5.72
CA ARG A 114 10.85 -12.00 6.33
C ARG A 114 11.91 -10.92 6.07
N ILE A 115 11.93 -10.33 4.87
CA ILE A 115 12.81 -9.21 4.52
C ILE A 115 12.53 -8.00 5.40
N LEU A 116 11.25 -7.62 5.52
CA LEU A 116 10.83 -6.50 6.37
C LEU A 116 11.13 -6.73 7.86
N GLY A 117 11.01 -7.98 8.34
CA GLY A 117 11.37 -8.36 9.71
C GLY A 117 12.88 -8.33 9.96
N ARG A 118 13.70 -8.69 8.96
CA ARG A 118 15.16 -8.66 9.06
C ARG A 118 15.71 -7.24 9.05
N TYR A 119 15.26 -6.43 8.10
CA TYR A 119 15.69 -5.06 7.93
C TYR A 119 14.62 -4.17 8.54
N GLY A 120 14.73 -3.91 9.85
CA GLY A 120 13.80 -3.07 10.59
C GLY A 120 13.77 -1.61 10.10
N PRO A 121 13.01 -0.74 10.78
CA PRO A 121 12.93 0.68 10.45
C PRO A 121 14.32 1.35 10.43
N THR A 122 14.53 2.27 9.50
CA THR A 122 15.77 3.04 9.38
C THR A 122 15.47 4.53 9.23
N ALA A 123 16.22 5.37 9.94
CA ALA A 123 16.08 6.81 9.82
C ALA A 123 16.39 7.24 8.38
N ARG A 124 15.42 7.87 7.71
CA ARG A 124 15.61 8.40 6.37
C ARG A 124 16.24 9.80 6.45
N PRO A 125 17.30 10.09 5.68
CA PRO A 125 17.85 11.44 5.62
C PRO A 125 16.78 12.44 5.18
N SER A 126 16.72 13.59 5.86
CA SER A 126 15.95 14.75 5.42
C SER A 126 16.73 15.57 4.41
N TRP A 127 16.09 16.08 3.37
CA TRP A 127 16.71 17.04 2.45
C TRP A 127 15.88 18.30 2.25
N THR A 128 16.57 19.38 1.88
CA THR A 128 16.01 20.72 1.70
C THR A 128 15.43 20.98 0.30
N ARG A 129 15.54 20.03 -0.65
CA ARG A 129 15.09 20.17 -2.04
C ARG A 129 14.04 19.12 -2.44
N GLY A 130 12.95 19.01 -1.69
CA GLY A 130 11.79 18.23 -2.14
C GLY A 130 11.10 18.88 -3.33
N VAL A 131 10.33 18.11 -4.11
CA VAL A 131 9.66 18.58 -5.33
C VAL A 131 8.46 19.50 -5.01
N GLY A 132 7.94 19.46 -3.78
CA GLY A 132 6.89 20.37 -3.34
C GLY A 132 6.66 20.39 -1.82
N PRO A 133 5.67 21.18 -1.36
CA PRO A 133 5.45 21.44 0.06
C PRO A 133 4.70 20.33 0.81
N ASP A 134 4.21 19.28 0.14
CA ASP A 134 3.29 18.32 0.77
C ASP A 134 4.02 17.23 1.56
N TRP A 135 4.85 16.42 0.91
CA TRP A 135 5.71 15.45 1.61
C TRP A 135 7.05 15.31 0.88
N THR A 136 8.14 15.49 1.63
CA THR A 136 9.52 15.21 1.22
C THR A 136 10.14 14.24 2.22
N ALA A 137 11.18 13.51 1.81
CA ALA A 137 11.83 12.60 2.73
C ALA A 137 12.38 13.28 3.98
N GLY A 138 12.37 12.51 5.07
CA GLY A 138 12.66 13.00 6.41
C GLY A 138 11.46 13.67 7.08
N MET A 139 10.39 14.02 6.35
CA MET A 139 9.14 14.47 6.96
C MET A 139 8.29 13.27 7.42
N PRO A 140 7.60 13.37 8.57
CA PRO A 140 6.64 12.37 8.98
C PRO A 140 5.54 12.18 7.92
N PRO A 141 5.19 10.94 7.56
CA PRO A 141 4.05 10.67 6.69
C PRO A 141 2.73 11.25 7.24
N SER A 142 1.82 11.65 6.35
CA SER A 142 0.51 12.20 6.70
C SER A 142 -0.33 11.27 7.58
N ALA A 143 -0.22 9.95 7.35
CA ALA A 143 -0.89 8.95 8.17
C ALA A 143 -0.41 8.95 9.64
N ARG A 144 0.79 9.48 9.94
CA ARG A 144 1.26 9.72 11.32
C ARG A 144 0.84 11.07 11.89
N SER A 145 0.85 12.11 11.05
CA SER A 145 0.66 13.49 11.51
C SER A 145 -0.81 13.88 11.68
N THR A 146 -1.70 13.26 10.90
CA THR A 146 -3.13 13.46 11.04
C THR A 146 -3.67 12.47 12.06
N LYS A 147 -4.44 12.93 13.05
CA LYS A 147 -5.22 12.02 13.94
C LYS A 147 -6.34 11.29 13.17
N ALA A 148 -6.39 11.43 11.85
CA ALA A 148 -7.41 10.88 10.98
C ALA A 148 -7.02 9.46 10.58
N GLN A 149 -8.02 8.57 10.56
CA GLN A 149 -7.87 7.25 9.98
C GLN A 149 -7.66 7.37 8.47
N CYS A 150 -6.81 6.52 7.91
CA CYS A 150 -6.63 6.37 6.46
C CYS A 150 -7.34 5.13 5.94
N VAL A 151 -7.54 5.08 4.62
CA VAL A 151 -8.19 3.95 3.94
C VAL A 151 -7.27 2.74 4.02
N CYS A 152 -7.82 1.59 4.43
CA CYS A 152 -7.14 0.31 4.28
C CYS A 152 -7.27 -0.14 2.83
N VAL A 153 -6.15 -0.26 2.08
CA VAL A 153 -6.22 -0.67 0.66
C VAL A 153 -6.72 -2.12 0.45
N PHE A 154 -6.70 -2.94 1.49
CA PHE A 154 -7.16 -4.32 1.45
C PHE A 154 -8.67 -4.42 1.61
N CYS A 155 -9.25 -3.81 2.66
CA CYS A 155 -10.69 -3.87 2.86
C CYS A 155 -11.45 -2.68 2.31
N GLY A 156 -10.84 -1.51 2.11
CA GLY A 156 -11.51 -0.29 1.65
C GLY A 156 -12.15 0.56 2.75
N ALA A 157 -12.13 0.10 4.01
CA ALA A 157 -12.63 0.89 5.13
C ALA A 157 -11.59 1.94 5.58
N THR A 158 -12.04 3.17 5.85
CA THR A 158 -11.25 4.19 6.57
C THR A 158 -11.04 3.74 8.01
N SER A 159 -9.96 3.02 8.26
CA SER A 159 -9.75 2.25 9.49
C SER A 159 -8.28 2.05 9.84
N CYS A 160 -7.35 2.41 8.97
CA CYS A 160 -5.93 2.30 9.25
C CYS A 160 -5.46 3.48 10.12
N VAL A 161 -4.70 3.18 11.16
CA VAL A 161 -4.02 4.12 12.05
C VAL A 161 -2.56 3.68 12.21
N PRO A 162 -1.62 4.55 12.62
CA PRO A 162 -0.29 4.09 13.01
C PRO A 162 -0.37 2.96 14.03
N ALA A 163 0.36 1.87 13.80
CA ALA A 163 0.42 0.75 14.71
C ALA A 163 1.14 1.14 16.01
N ARG A 164 0.93 0.36 17.08
CA ARG A 164 1.51 0.66 18.39
C ARG A 164 3.05 0.59 18.39
N ASP A 165 3.61 -0.26 17.54
CA ASP A 165 5.03 -0.52 17.35
C ASP A 165 5.61 0.18 16.11
N ASP A 166 4.87 1.11 15.49
CA ASP A 166 5.40 1.97 14.43
C ASP A 166 6.58 2.82 14.93
N ASP A 167 7.68 2.84 14.18
CA ASP A 167 8.84 3.66 14.49
C ASP A 167 8.66 5.06 13.87
N PRO A 168 8.42 6.12 14.68
CA PRO A 168 8.14 7.45 14.14
C PRO A 168 9.35 8.08 13.43
N VAL A 169 10.56 7.58 13.64
CA VAL A 169 11.81 8.12 13.06
C VAL A 169 11.97 7.70 11.60
N ASP A 170 11.46 6.53 11.20
CA ASP A 170 11.56 6.08 9.81
C ASP A 170 10.53 6.81 8.94
N ALA A 171 10.92 7.93 8.32
CA ALA A 171 10.04 8.65 7.41
C ALA A 171 9.77 7.89 6.09
N GLY A 172 10.54 6.87 5.75
CA GLY A 172 10.40 6.09 4.51
C GLY A 172 9.55 4.83 4.64
N ARG A 173 9.28 4.38 5.87
CA ARG A 173 8.45 3.20 6.17
C ARG A 173 7.60 3.47 7.40
N MET A 174 6.33 3.11 7.34
CA MET A 174 5.44 3.16 8.51
C MET A 174 4.66 1.88 8.66
N ARG A 175 4.35 1.52 9.90
CA ARG A 175 3.44 0.42 10.20
C ARG A 175 2.06 0.97 10.52
N LEU A 176 1.04 0.43 9.85
CA LEU A 176 -0.35 0.79 10.07
C LEU A 176 -1.14 -0.42 10.58
N HIS A 177 -1.99 -0.18 11.56
CA HIS A 177 -2.94 -1.14 12.11
C HIS A 177 -4.34 -0.91 11.54
N CYS A 178 -4.99 -1.96 11.03
CA CYS A 178 -6.37 -1.87 10.56
C CYS A 178 -7.35 -2.12 11.71
N THR A 179 -8.09 -1.07 12.10
CA THR A 179 -9.08 -1.15 13.20
C THR A 179 -10.44 -1.74 12.78
N ASN A 180 -10.61 -2.17 11.52
CA ASN A 180 -11.85 -2.77 11.05
C ASN A 180 -11.91 -4.26 11.48
N PRO A 181 -12.80 -4.64 12.42
CA PRO A 181 -12.84 -6.01 12.95
C PRO A 181 -13.29 -7.07 11.93
N ARG A 182 -13.72 -6.66 10.74
CA ARG A 182 -14.07 -7.57 9.63
C ARG A 182 -12.95 -7.77 8.63
N CYS A 183 -11.88 -6.98 8.73
CA CYS A 183 -10.67 -7.15 7.94
C CYS A 183 -9.74 -8.13 8.66
N SER A 184 -9.21 -9.11 7.95
CA SER A 184 -8.19 -10.01 8.52
C SER A 184 -6.81 -9.36 8.61
N VAL A 185 -6.57 -8.25 7.91
CA VAL A 185 -5.34 -7.47 8.10
C VAL A 185 -5.29 -6.97 9.54
N VAL A 186 -4.26 -7.37 10.26
CA VAL A 186 -3.90 -6.78 11.57
C VAL A 186 -3.02 -5.58 11.29
N ASP A 187 -1.82 -5.83 10.75
CA ASP A 187 -0.83 -4.79 10.47
C ASP A 187 -0.30 -4.87 9.04
N VAL A 188 -0.02 -3.71 8.47
CA VAL A 188 0.67 -3.53 7.19
C VAL A 188 1.89 -2.64 7.37
N ASP A 189 2.95 -2.94 6.63
CA ASP A 189 4.04 -2.00 6.42
C ASP A 189 3.82 -1.26 5.10
N VAL A 190 3.88 0.07 5.15
CA VAL A 190 3.87 0.96 4.00
C VAL A 190 5.28 1.50 3.79
N LEU A 191 5.94 1.11 2.70
CA LEU A 191 7.33 1.41 2.40
C LEU A 191 7.45 2.22 1.11
N VAL A 192 8.17 3.34 1.12
CA VAL A 192 8.54 4.06 -0.12
C VAL A 192 9.62 3.27 -0.85
N THR A 193 9.33 2.80 -2.06
CA THR A 193 10.27 2.06 -2.91
C THR A 193 10.82 2.91 -4.06
N ARG A 194 10.08 3.93 -4.49
CA ARG A 194 10.58 4.96 -5.41
C ARG A 194 10.18 6.36 -4.97
N ASP A 195 11.11 7.28 -5.12
CA ASP A 195 10.90 8.70 -4.94
C ASP A 195 11.59 9.50 -6.05
N GLY A 196 11.50 10.83 -6.00
CA GLY A 196 12.17 11.71 -6.95
C GLY A 196 13.70 11.79 -6.83
N THR A 197 14.34 11.00 -5.96
CA THR A 197 15.77 11.14 -5.61
C THR A 197 16.62 9.88 -5.81
N GLY A 198 16.00 8.71 -5.88
CA GLY A 198 16.68 7.42 -6.00
C GLY A 198 17.21 6.85 -4.68
N TRP A 199 17.20 7.61 -3.57
CA TRP A 199 17.65 7.15 -2.25
C TRP A 199 16.87 5.96 -1.64
N PRO A 200 15.58 5.74 -1.92
CA PRO A 200 14.90 4.53 -1.48
C PRO A 200 15.65 3.26 -1.87
N GLN A 201 16.29 3.27 -3.04
CA GLN A 201 17.06 2.15 -3.56
C GLN A 201 18.31 1.85 -2.74
N ASP A 202 18.74 2.74 -1.83
CA ASP A 202 19.87 2.49 -0.94
C ASP A 202 19.51 1.76 0.36
N ARG A 203 18.22 1.75 0.71
CA ARG A 203 17.74 1.09 1.92
C ARG A 203 17.87 -0.43 1.78
N GLN A 204 18.25 -1.09 2.86
CA GLN A 204 18.48 -2.54 2.85
C GLN A 204 17.19 -3.34 2.67
N ASP A 205 16.07 -2.87 3.22
CA ASP A 205 14.75 -3.46 2.99
C ASP A 205 14.35 -3.36 1.51
N VAL A 206 14.44 -2.18 0.91
CA VAL A 206 14.15 -1.97 -0.52
C VAL A 206 15.09 -2.77 -1.43
N LYS A 207 16.41 -2.75 -1.19
CA LYS A 207 17.38 -3.56 -1.93
C LYS A 207 17.04 -5.04 -1.88
N ALA A 208 16.65 -5.55 -0.72
CA ALA A 208 16.31 -6.95 -0.54
C ALA A 208 14.98 -7.33 -1.18
N LEU A 209 13.96 -6.46 -1.13
CA LEU A 209 12.69 -6.65 -1.85
C LEU A 209 12.94 -6.65 -3.38
N ASN A 210 13.73 -5.72 -3.90
CA ASN A 210 14.06 -5.69 -5.33
C ASN A 210 14.90 -6.91 -5.77
N ALA A 211 15.60 -7.58 -4.85
CA ALA A 211 16.40 -8.77 -5.16
C ALA A 211 15.58 -10.07 -5.23
N ILE A 212 14.34 -10.08 -4.70
CA ILE A 212 13.40 -11.19 -4.89
C ILE A 212 12.53 -11.01 -6.13
N ASP A 213 12.37 -9.77 -6.61
CA ASP A 213 11.67 -9.50 -7.85
C ASP A 213 12.61 -9.83 -9.03
N PRO A 214 12.25 -10.80 -9.89
CA PRO A 214 13.13 -11.28 -10.94
C PRO A 214 13.26 -10.22 -12.03
N ASN A 215 14.35 -9.46 -12.02
CA ASN A 215 14.81 -8.84 -13.25
C ASN A 215 15.26 -9.99 -14.17
N LEU A 216 14.45 -10.35 -15.17
CA LEU A 216 14.74 -11.41 -16.14
C LEU A 216 16.15 -11.26 -16.75
N ALA A 217 16.65 -10.03 -16.89
CA ALA A 217 18.02 -9.77 -17.33
C ALA A 217 19.09 -10.38 -16.39
N GLY A 218 18.85 -10.40 -15.07
CA GLY A 218 19.72 -11.02 -14.08
C GLY A 218 19.53 -12.55 -13.98
N PHE A 219 18.30 -13.04 -14.14
CA PHE A 219 18.01 -14.49 -14.08
C PHE A 219 18.70 -15.25 -15.22
N HIS A 220 18.77 -14.65 -16.41
CA HIS A 220 19.49 -15.24 -17.52
C HIS A 220 21.01 -14.98 -17.52
N ALA A 221 21.51 -14.02 -16.73
CA ALA A 221 22.96 -13.77 -16.61
C ALA A 221 23.67 -14.88 -15.83
N ALA A 222 22.97 -15.57 -14.92
CA ALA A 222 23.55 -16.65 -14.12
C ALA A 222 23.66 -18.01 -14.84
N GLY A 223 23.14 -18.15 -16.07
CA GLY A 223 23.07 -19.43 -16.79
C GLY A 223 23.62 -19.41 -18.22
N ALA A 224 24.16 -18.30 -18.70
CA ALA A 224 24.76 -18.22 -20.04
C ALA A 224 26.28 -18.15 -19.90
N ASP A 225 26.98 -19.11 -20.49
CA ASP A 225 28.43 -19.07 -20.65
C ASP A 225 28.83 -17.73 -21.28
N ASP A 226 29.62 -16.98 -20.52
CA ASP A 226 30.09 -15.62 -20.79
C ASP A 226 31.17 -15.61 -21.88
N VAL A 227 30.80 -16.07 -23.09
CA VAL A 227 31.66 -16.06 -24.26
C VAL A 227 31.31 -14.83 -25.09
N ALA A 228 31.98 -13.72 -24.78
CA ALA A 228 32.06 -12.48 -25.58
C ALA A 228 30.95 -11.42 -25.38
N GLY A 229 30.79 -10.94 -24.14
CA GLY A 229 30.85 -9.49 -23.83
C GLY A 229 29.74 -8.53 -24.29
N ILE A 230 28.78 -8.92 -25.14
CA ILE A 230 27.57 -8.11 -25.42
C ILE A 230 26.37 -9.06 -25.58
N ARG A 231 25.38 -8.90 -24.71
CA ARG A 231 24.12 -9.65 -24.78
C ARG A 231 22.99 -8.74 -25.26
N ILE A 232 22.34 -9.15 -26.34
CA ILE A 232 21.10 -8.51 -26.83
C ILE A 232 19.94 -9.32 -26.29
N VAL A 233 19.11 -8.71 -25.44
CA VAL A 233 17.88 -9.31 -24.89
C VAL A 233 16.69 -8.61 -25.55
N PRO A 234 15.69 -9.34 -26.06
CA PRO A 234 14.46 -8.73 -26.56
C PRO A 234 13.81 -7.83 -25.52
N VAL A 235 13.27 -6.68 -25.93
CA VAL A 235 12.55 -5.76 -25.01
C VAL A 235 11.37 -6.45 -24.32
N SER A 236 10.76 -7.43 -24.98
CA SER A 236 9.71 -8.27 -24.38
C SER A 236 10.21 -9.18 -23.26
N GLU A 237 11.49 -9.52 -23.23
CA GLU A 237 12.13 -10.30 -22.15
C GLU A 237 12.78 -9.38 -21.09
N LEU A 238 12.92 -8.08 -21.39
CA LEU A 238 13.30 -7.06 -20.42
C LEU A 238 12.12 -6.68 -19.50
N HIS A 239 10.89 -7.08 -19.83
CA HIS A 239 9.70 -6.66 -19.13
C HIS A 239 8.98 -7.86 -18.53
N ASN A 240 9.20 -7.99 -17.21
CA ASN A 240 8.43 -8.73 -16.23
C ASN A 240 8.50 -10.25 -16.35
N ALA A 241 8.96 -10.90 -15.27
CA ALA A 241 8.65 -12.30 -15.09
C ALA A 241 7.13 -12.50 -15.13
N PRO A 242 6.67 -13.69 -15.51
CA PRO A 242 5.28 -14.06 -15.28
C PRO A 242 4.86 -13.74 -13.83
N GLU A 243 3.69 -13.11 -13.64
CA GLU A 243 3.23 -12.68 -12.32
C GLU A 243 3.21 -13.83 -11.30
N ASP A 244 2.95 -15.06 -11.75
CA ASP A 244 2.97 -16.28 -10.92
C ASP A 244 4.37 -16.61 -10.39
N LEU A 245 5.42 -16.42 -11.20
CA LEU A 245 6.80 -16.59 -10.77
C LEU A 245 7.19 -15.52 -9.74
N GLU A 246 6.83 -14.26 -10.01
CA GLU A 246 7.08 -13.14 -9.10
C GLU A 246 6.35 -13.35 -7.76
N LEU A 247 5.07 -13.72 -7.79
CA LEU A 247 4.30 -14.07 -6.61
C LEU A 247 4.96 -15.23 -5.85
N GLN A 248 5.40 -16.29 -6.55
CA GLN A 248 6.05 -17.43 -5.92
C GLN A 248 7.31 -17.01 -5.16
N LEU A 249 8.11 -16.12 -5.74
CA LEU A 249 9.34 -15.60 -5.12
C LEU A 249 9.02 -14.75 -3.87
N ARG A 250 7.99 -13.90 -3.94
CA ARG A 250 7.51 -13.10 -2.79
C ARG A 250 6.95 -13.95 -1.66
N VAL A 251 6.22 -15.01 -1.98
CA VAL A 251 5.55 -15.86 -0.98
C VAL A 251 6.49 -16.92 -0.41
N SER A 252 7.40 -17.48 -1.21
CA SER A 252 8.14 -18.69 -0.84
C SER A 252 9.57 -18.77 -1.38
N GLY A 253 10.03 -17.76 -2.14
CA GLY A 253 11.39 -17.75 -2.67
C GLY A 253 12.44 -17.64 -1.57
N PRO A 254 13.70 -18.02 -1.84
CA PRO A 254 14.79 -17.77 -0.90
C PRO A 254 14.98 -16.27 -0.73
N ALA A 255 15.10 -15.83 0.52
CA ALA A 255 15.49 -14.46 0.81
C ALA A 255 16.94 -14.21 0.31
N PRO A 256 17.34 -12.94 0.07
CA PRO A 256 18.65 -12.64 -0.53
C PRO A 256 19.86 -13.20 0.24
N TRP A 257 19.75 -13.39 1.56
CA TRP A 257 20.81 -13.95 2.41
C TRP A 257 20.78 -15.48 2.52
N GLU A 258 19.83 -16.15 1.86
CA GLU A 258 19.68 -17.61 1.84
C GLU A 258 20.24 -18.23 0.54
N ARG A 259 20.80 -17.40 -0.34
CA ARG A 259 21.40 -17.78 -1.62
C ARG A 259 22.91 -17.92 -1.54
#